data_AF-A0A0M1HWR1-F1
#
_entry.id   AF-A0A0M1HWR1-F1
#
_cell.length_a   1.000
_cell.length_b   1.000
_cell.length_c   1.000
_cell.angle_alpha   90.00
_cell.angle_beta   90.00
_cell.angle_gamma   90.00
#
_symmetry.space_group_name_H-M   'P 1'
#
loop_
_entity.id
_entity.type
_entity.pdbx_description
1 polymer ?
#
loop_
_entity_poly.entity_id
_entity_poly.type
_entity_poly.pdbx_seq_one_letter_code
_entity_poly.pdbx_strand_id
1 'polypeptide(L)'
;MLFHDYFSDNFDIIFKLFKQKNHATYESKYHTNYLSLKGFEQNLKSHKTNLISAIKSKTFRFSSLYPVVIYDKKKPEKKPRLICIPTIQDRLVQMILIKYLAEHRKDDLAMFKSSDFSVEGVGIIQARQKAKDLRSTKEFVLKTDISSFFDNLDRSQLIKDFRQTLPLDIFYLFESIVKCDPLIPLDYSKNRKQLIQSKSGKGVRQGMPLSPLIASFYLSEFDEWLKRKKYKHVRYADDLIFFLDSKEQCESVFLEVEQQLKNIQLSLPRIDQKSKTQIIAPYQPVTFLGLDLSYENEEYNWYIPSHIIANVEDSLVELTSISKNIQKKLTFSKTINRMEQIVLGYAHCYKDAESKNLKDFRNRLCDTQSRAINMLFKNLGIDISKVQPDHKSYLIGTSKLPPLKKTK
;
A
#
# COMPACT_ATOMS: atom_id res chain seq x y z
N MET A 1 22.10 -5.03 21.85
CA MET A 1 22.70 -5.24 20.52
C MET A 1 22.60 -3.94 19.73
N LEU A 2 23.66 -3.53 19.03
CA LEU A 2 23.65 -2.33 18.18
C LEU A 2 23.09 -2.67 16.80
N PHE A 3 22.57 -1.66 16.08
CA PHE A 3 21.95 -1.89 14.78
C PHE A 3 22.91 -2.50 13.73
N HIS A 4 24.19 -2.12 13.75
CA HIS A 4 25.15 -2.60 12.75
C HIS A 4 25.45 -4.10 12.87
N ASP A 5 25.49 -4.63 14.10
CA ASP A 5 25.65 -6.06 14.36
C ASP A 5 24.41 -6.82 13.83
N TYR A 6 23.22 -6.36 14.23
CA TYR A 6 21.96 -6.92 13.75
C TYR A 6 21.84 -6.90 12.22
N PHE A 7 22.28 -5.80 11.60
CA PHE A 7 22.27 -5.64 10.16
C PHE A 7 23.16 -6.68 9.47
N SER A 8 24.37 -6.89 9.98
CA SER A 8 25.30 -7.89 9.46
C SER A 8 24.69 -9.30 9.51
N ASP A 9 24.11 -9.66 10.65
CA ASP A 9 23.59 -11.00 10.92
C ASP A 9 22.32 -11.31 10.11
N ASN A 10 21.48 -10.30 9.87
CA ASN A 10 20.19 -10.49 9.22
C ASN A 10 20.18 -10.19 7.71
N PHE A 11 21.27 -9.63 7.15
CA PHE A 11 21.30 -9.19 5.76
C PHE A 11 20.88 -10.29 4.77
N ASP A 12 21.48 -11.49 4.87
CA ASP A 12 21.26 -12.56 3.88
C ASP A 12 19.84 -13.13 3.96
N ILE A 13 19.31 -13.27 5.18
CA ILE A 13 17.94 -13.74 5.41
C ILE A 13 16.94 -12.75 4.83
N ILE A 14 17.11 -11.46 5.14
CA ILE A 14 16.21 -10.41 4.64
C ILE A 14 16.34 -10.25 3.12
N PHE A 15 17.54 -10.36 2.56
CA PHE A 15 17.73 -10.34 1.12
C PHE A 15 17.00 -11.51 0.44
N LYS A 16 17.09 -12.73 1.00
CA LYS A 16 16.37 -13.90 0.48
C LYS A 16 14.85 -13.69 0.48
N LEU A 17 14.30 -13.18 1.58
CA LEU A 17 12.86 -12.86 1.68
C LEU A 17 12.47 -11.74 0.72
N PHE A 18 13.31 -10.71 0.59
CA PHE A 18 13.11 -9.63 -0.36
C PHE A 18 13.05 -10.16 -1.79
N LYS A 19 13.93 -11.10 -2.15
CA LYS A 19 13.94 -11.73 -3.47
C LYS A 19 12.67 -12.53 -3.76
N GLN A 20 12.24 -13.34 -2.80
CA GLN A 20 11.01 -14.13 -2.94
C GLN A 20 9.79 -13.24 -3.19
N LYS A 21 9.64 -12.16 -2.41
CA LYS A 21 8.54 -11.20 -2.56
C LYS A 21 8.56 -10.46 -3.91
N ASN A 22 9.74 -10.26 -4.49
CA ASN A 22 9.94 -9.47 -5.72
C ASN A 22 10.32 -10.33 -6.94
N HIS A 23 10.05 -11.64 -6.92
CA HIS A 23 10.40 -12.57 -8.00
C HIS A 23 9.82 -12.13 -9.36
N ALA A 24 8.58 -11.63 -9.38
CA ALA A 24 7.91 -11.18 -10.60
C ALA A 24 8.62 -9.99 -11.28
N THR A 25 9.39 -9.21 -10.53
CA THR A 25 10.12 -8.01 -11.00
C THR A 25 11.63 -8.19 -10.91
N TYR A 26 12.12 -9.43 -10.83
CA TYR A 26 13.53 -9.74 -10.58
C TYR A 26 14.50 -9.11 -11.61
N GLU A 27 14.09 -9.09 -12.88
CA GLU A 27 14.85 -8.50 -13.98
C GLU A 27 14.47 -7.02 -14.25
N SER A 28 13.37 -6.55 -13.67
CA SER A 28 12.83 -5.22 -13.95
C SER A 28 13.68 -4.13 -13.30
N LYS A 29 13.80 -3.00 -14.00
CA LYS A 29 14.36 -1.76 -13.47
C LYS A 29 13.25 -0.73 -13.34
N TYR A 30 13.24 -0.02 -12.22
CA TYR A 30 12.35 1.14 -12.05
C TYR A 30 12.90 2.39 -12.74
N HIS A 31 14.21 2.45 -12.98
CA HIS A 31 14.89 3.53 -13.69
C HIS A 31 16.17 3.02 -14.35
N THR A 32 16.64 3.69 -15.41
CA THR A 32 17.87 3.33 -16.14
C THR A 32 19.09 3.27 -15.23
N ASN A 33 19.20 4.22 -14.30
CA ASN A 33 20.33 4.31 -13.35
C ASN A 33 20.19 3.39 -12.13
N TYR A 34 19.07 2.68 -11.98
CA TYR A 34 18.90 1.74 -10.88
C TYR A 34 19.32 0.33 -11.30
N LEU A 35 19.92 -0.40 -10.36
CA LEU A 35 20.15 -1.83 -10.53
C LEU A 35 18.81 -2.58 -10.52
N SER A 36 18.68 -3.58 -11.39
CA SER A 36 17.67 -4.61 -11.22
C SER A 36 18.03 -5.49 -10.03
N LEU A 37 17.09 -6.28 -9.53
CA LEU A 37 17.36 -7.21 -8.45
C LEU A 37 18.40 -8.25 -8.84
N LYS A 38 18.34 -8.75 -10.08
CA LYS A 38 19.40 -9.58 -10.66
C LYS A 38 20.77 -8.89 -10.64
N GLY A 39 20.84 -7.62 -11.08
CA GLY A 39 22.10 -6.88 -11.13
C GLY A 39 22.69 -6.61 -9.74
N PHE A 40 21.83 -6.39 -8.75
CA PHE A 40 22.25 -6.27 -7.35
C PHE A 40 22.75 -7.62 -6.79
N GLU A 41 22.09 -8.73 -7.11
CA GLU A 41 22.48 -10.07 -6.66
C GLU A 41 23.86 -10.49 -7.21
N GLN A 42 24.18 -10.13 -8.45
CA GLN A 42 25.49 -10.43 -9.07
C GLN A 42 26.68 -9.90 -8.28
N ASN A 43 26.51 -8.79 -7.55
CA ASN A 43 27.56 -8.16 -6.75
C ASN A 43 27.23 -8.14 -5.24
N LEU A 44 26.38 -9.07 -4.79
CA LEU A 44 25.81 -9.05 -3.44
C LEU A 44 26.86 -8.98 -2.34
N LYS A 45 27.97 -9.74 -2.47
CA LYS A 45 29.05 -9.76 -1.47
C LYS A 45 29.70 -8.39 -1.31
N SER A 46 29.98 -7.70 -2.42
CA SER A 46 30.54 -6.35 -2.41
C SER A 46 29.55 -5.34 -1.81
N HIS A 47 28.29 -5.38 -2.23
CA HIS A 47 27.24 -4.53 -1.66
C HIS A 47 27.07 -4.74 -0.16
N LYS A 48 27.05 -6.00 0.31
CA LYS A 48 26.95 -6.34 1.74
C LYS A 48 28.11 -5.74 2.53
N THR A 49 29.36 -5.98 2.12
CA THR A 49 30.55 -5.47 2.81
C THR A 49 30.55 -3.94 2.89
N ASN A 50 30.21 -3.27 1.78
CA ASN A 50 30.16 -1.81 1.73
C ASN A 50 29.07 -1.24 2.63
N LEU A 51 27.87 -1.83 2.64
CA LEU A 51 26.77 -1.40 3.50
C LEU A 51 27.10 -1.59 4.98
N ILE A 52 27.66 -2.74 5.37
CA ILE A 52 28.06 -3.01 6.75
C ILE A 52 29.11 -1.99 7.20
N SER A 53 30.14 -1.74 6.38
CA SER A 53 31.18 -0.74 6.68
C SER A 53 30.60 0.67 6.82
N ALA A 54 29.72 1.07 5.91
CA ALA A 54 29.08 2.39 5.92
C ALA A 54 28.14 2.58 7.12
N ILE A 55 27.43 1.53 7.54
CA ILE A 55 26.56 1.57 8.72
C ILE A 55 27.38 1.61 10.00
N LYS A 56 28.41 0.75 10.12
CA LYS A 56 29.31 0.71 11.28
C LYS A 56 30.04 2.05 11.49
N SER A 57 30.47 2.69 10.41
CA SER A 57 31.10 4.03 10.43
C SER A 57 30.11 5.20 10.48
N LYS A 58 28.79 4.95 10.47
CA LYS A 58 27.72 5.96 10.40
C LYS A 58 27.81 6.92 9.21
N THR A 59 28.46 6.49 8.13
CA THR A 59 28.61 7.26 6.88
C THR A 59 27.51 6.97 5.86
N PHE A 60 26.74 5.89 6.03
CA PHE A 60 25.63 5.56 5.13
C PHE A 60 24.60 6.70 5.06
N ARG A 61 24.16 7.07 3.86
CA ARG A 61 23.05 7.98 3.61
C ARG A 61 22.16 7.39 2.52
N PHE A 62 20.85 7.52 2.71
CA PHE A 62 19.87 7.04 1.74
C PHE A 62 19.97 7.82 0.43
N SER A 63 19.80 7.13 -0.69
CA SER A 63 19.92 7.73 -2.03
C SER A 63 18.68 8.55 -2.39
N SER A 64 18.80 9.45 -3.38
CA SER A 64 17.64 10.14 -3.95
C SER A 64 16.63 9.13 -4.50
N LEU A 65 15.34 9.42 -4.28
CA LEU A 65 14.25 8.50 -4.61
C LEU A 65 13.82 8.67 -6.06
N TYR A 66 13.44 7.60 -6.73
CA TYR A 66 12.89 7.68 -8.09
C TYR A 66 11.40 8.03 -8.06
N PRO A 67 10.95 9.16 -8.63
CA PRO A 67 9.55 9.54 -8.64
C PRO A 67 8.76 8.73 -9.67
N VAL A 68 7.53 8.35 -9.31
CA VAL A 68 6.53 7.74 -10.18
C VAL A 68 5.22 8.50 -9.98
N VAL A 69 4.75 9.11 -11.06
CA VAL A 69 3.51 9.90 -11.04
C VAL A 69 2.35 9.01 -11.47
N ILE A 70 1.39 8.82 -10.57
CA ILE A 70 0.18 8.03 -10.78
C ILE A 70 -1.01 8.95 -10.97
N TYR A 71 -1.66 8.80 -12.12
CA TYR A 71 -2.89 9.51 -12.48
C TYR A 71 -4.09 8.61 -12.22
N ASP A 72 -5.18 9.22 -11.75
CA ASP A 72 -6.47 8.54 -11.66
C ASP A 72 -7.11 8.56 -13.05
N LYS A 73 -7.15 7.41 -13.73
CA LYS A 73 -7.71 7.30 -15.09
C LYS A 73 -9.21 7.61 -15.14
N LYS A 74 -9.93 7.37 -14.04
CA LYS A 74 -11.38 7.57 -13.94
C LYS A 74 -11.74 8.97 -13.46
N LYS A 75 -10.81 9.66 -12.80
CA LYS A 75 -10.96 11.02 -12.27
C LYS A 75 -9.80 11.92 -12.66
N PRO A 76 -9.72 12.37 -13.93
CA PRO A 76 -8.61 13.18 -14.43
C PRO A 76 -8.41 14.50 -13.68
N GLU A 77 -9.47 15.04 -13.07
CA GLU A 77 -9.48 16.24 -12.24
C GLU A 77 -8.74 16.06 -10.90
N LYS A 78 -8.57 14.81 -10.46
CA LYS A 78 -7.90 14.51 -9.20
C LYS A 78 -6.39 14.71 -9.34
N LYS A 79 -5.81 15.43 -8.37
CA LYS A 79 -4.35 15.66 -8.33
C LYS A 79 -3.59 14.33 -8.39
N PRO A 80 -2.55 14.22 -9.24
CA PRO A 80 -1.79 12.99 -9.37
C PRO A 80 -1.05 12.67 -8.06
N ARG A 81 -0.90 11.38 -7.79
CA ARG A 81 -0.12 10.89 -6.65
C ARG A 81 1.34 10.71 -7.05
N LEU A 82 2.25 11.25 -6.25
CA LEU A 82 3.69 11.07 -6.42
C LEU A 82 4.17 9.98 -5.45
N ILE A 83 4.51 8.81 -5.99
CA ILE A 83 5.18 7.74 -5.25
C ILE A 83 6.67 7.82 -5.53
N CYS A 84 7.49 7.66 -4.50
CA CYS A 84 8.95 7.72 -4.58
C CYS A 84 9.54 6.36 -4.22
N ILE A 85 10.21 5.75 -5.19
CA ILE A 85 10.76 4.40 -5.08
C ILE A 85 12.22 4.50 -4.64
N PRO A 86 12.62 3.91 -3.48
CA PRO A 86 14.02 3.86 -3.08
C PRO A 86 14.80 2.82 -3.90
N THR A 87 16.13 2.89 -3.85
CA THR A 87 17.00 1.85 -4.42
C THR A 87 16.85 0.51 -3.70
N ILE A 88 17.41 -0.57 -4.27
CA ILE A 88 17.37 -1.90 -3.62
C ILE A 88 18.11 -1.87 -2.28
N GLN A 89 19.31 -1.28 -2.23
CA GLN A 89 20.07 -1.16 -0.97
C GLN A 89 19.30 -0.38 0.09
N ASP A 90 18.68 0.74 -0.29
CA ASP A 90 17.93 1.58 0.65
C ASP A 90 16.74 0.82 1.22
N ARG A 91 16.01 0.07 0.37
CA ARG A 91 14.90 -0.77 0.84
C ARG A 91 15.37 -1.85 1.80
N LEU A 92 16.49 -2.51 1.54
CA LEU A 92 17.05 -3.52 2.44
C LEU A 92 17.43 -2.92 3.79
N VAL A 93 18.13 -1.78 3.81
CA VAL A 93 18.48 -1.07 5.05
C VAL A 93 17.23 -0.68 5.84
N GLN A 94 16.21 -0.12 5.17
CA GLN A 94 14.95 0.23 5.82
C GLN A 94 14.23 -0.98 6.39
N MET A 95 14.13 -2.09 5.64
CA MET A 95 13.46 -3.30 6.08
C MET A 95 14.16 -3.95 7.28
N ILE A 96 15.49 -4.00 7.27
CA ILE A 96 16.28 -4.52 8.39
C ILE A 96 16.14 -3.60 9.60
N LEU A 97 16.13 -2.28 9.40
CA LEU A 97 15.91 -1.31 10.48
C LEU A 97 14.53 -1.46 11.12
N ILE A 98 13.47 -1.61 10.33
CA ILE A 98 12.12 -1.88 10.84
C ILE A 98 12.10 -3.14 11.71
N LYS A 99 12.74 -4.22 11.22
CA LYS A 99 12.80 -5.50 11.94
C LYS A 99 13.58 -5.38 13.25
N TYR A 100 14.74 -4.71 13.22
CA TYR A 100 15.53 -4.40 14.41
C TYR A 100 14.71 -3.67 15.47
N LEU A 101 14.01 -2.61 15.05
CA LEU A 101 13.17 -1.80 15.93
C LEU A 101 12.03 -2.62 16.56
N ALA A 102 11.36 -3.44 15.75
CA ALA A 102 10.28 -4.29 16.23
C ALA A 102 10.73 -5.39 17.21
N GLU A 103 11.95 -5.92 17.05
CA GLU A 103 12.47 -7.00 17.90
C GLU A 103 13.18 -6.50 19.15
N HIS A 104 13.83 -5.34 19.08
CA HIS A 104 14.73 -4.88 20.15
C HIS A 104 14.30 -3.58 20.83
N ARG A 105 13.34 -2.84 20.25
CA ARG A 105 12.98 -1.48 20.70
C ARG A 105 11.47 -1.22 20.70
N LYS A 106 10.67 -2.28 20.67
CA LYS A 106 9.20 -2.19 20.63
C LYS A 106 8.64 -1.46 21.85
N ASP A 107 9.14 -1.80 23.03
CA ASP A 107 8.61 -1.26 24.29
C ASP A 107 9.14 0.16 24.58
N ASP A 108 10.28 0.51 23.99
CA ASP A 108 10.98 1.78 24.22
C ASP A 108 10.44 2.91 23.34
N LEU A 109 10.01 2.62 22.11
CA LEU A 109 9.76 3.65 21.12
C LEU A 109 8.26 3.99 20.97
N ALA A 110 7.96 5.30 21.01
CA ALA A 110 6.61 5.83 20.87
C ALA A 110 5.88 5.38 19.58
N MET A 111 6.62 5.14 18.50
CA MET A 111 6.07 4.67 17.21
C MET A 111 5.36 3.31 17.28
N PHE A 112 5.63 2.51 18.31
CA PHE A 112 4.97 1.22 18.55
C PHE A 112 3.88 1.29 19.63
N LYS A 113 3.69 2.47 20.24
CA LYS A 113 2.61 2.75 21.22
C LYS A 113 1.39 3.43 20.56
N SER A 114 1.53 3.85 19.30
CA SER A 114 0.47 4.41 18.46
C SER A 114 -0.69 3.43 18.29
N SER A 115 -1.94 3.92 18.27
CA SER A 115 -3.13 3.11 17.95
C SER A 115 -3.35 2.92 16.45
N ASP A 116 -2.26 2.94 15.68
CA ASP A 116 -2.29 2.75 14.24
C ASP A 116 -2.39 1.28 13.86
N PHE A 117 -3.55 0.89 13.35
CA PHE A 117 -3.72 -0.48 12.87
C PHE A 117 -2.82 -0.82 11.67
N SER A 118 -2.25 0.18 10.98
CA SER A 118 -1.31 -0.02 9.87
C SER A 118 0.10 -0.41 10.32
N VAL A 119 0.47 -0.17 11.58
CA VAL A 119 1.82 -0.41 12.12
C VAL A 119 1.83 -1.38 13.33
N GLU A 120 0.74 -1.48 14.09
CA GLU A 120 0.60 -2.38 15.26
C GLU A 120 0.64 -3.89 14.93
N GLY A 121 0.83 -4.28 13.66
CA GLY A 121 0.86 -5.70 13.24
C GLY A 121 -0.52 -6.37 13.16
N VAL A 122 -1.57 -5.61 13.42
CA VAL A 122 -2.98 -6.05 13.41
C VAL A 122 -3.62 -5.98 12.02
N GLY A 123 -3.19 -5.01 11.20
CA GLY A 123 -3.53 -4.91 9.78
C GLY A 123 -4.97 -4.50 9.48
N ILE A 124 -5.28 -4.43 8.18
CA ILE A 124 -6.55 -3.91 7.65
C ILE A 124 -7.80 -4.66 8.16
N ILE A 125 -7.68 -5.98 8.36
CA ILE A 125 -8.80 -6.85 8.77
C ILE A 125 -9.20 -6.52 10.21
N GLN A 126 -8.24 -6.38 11.13
CA GLN A 126 -8.56 -6.04 12.52
C GLN A 126 -9.07 -4.60 12.66
N ALA A 127 -8.58 -3.68 11.84
CA ALA A 127 -9.11 -2.31 11.78
C ALA A 127 -10.60 -2.32 11.41
N ARG A 128 -10.97 -3.08 10.38
CA ARG A 128 -12.35 -3.27 9.94
C ARG A 128 -13.19 -3.99 11.00
N GLN A 129 -12.65 -5.02 11.66
CA GLN A 129 -13.37 -5.70 12.73
C GLN A 129 -13.70 -4.75 13.88
N LYS A 130 -12.70 -4.01 14.39
CA LYS A 130 -12.92 -3.02 15.45
C LYS A 130 -13.91 -1.93 15.01
N ALA A 131 -13.84 -1.48 13.76
CA ALA A 131 -14.80 -0.52 13.22
C ALA A 131 -16.23 -1.08 13.18
N LYS A 132 -16.42 -2.35 12.79
CA LYS A 132 -17.72 -3.03 12.85
C LYS A 132 -18.23 -3.11 14.30
N ASP A 133 -17.39 -3.54 15.23
CA ASP A 133 -17.76 -3.67 16.65
C ASP A 133 -18.21 -2.33 17.24
N LEU A 134 -17.49 -1.25 16.95
CA LEU A 134 -17.84 0.10 17.42
C LEU A 134 -19.11 0.63 16.74
N ARG A 135 -19.31 0.35 15.44
CA ARG A 135 -20.51 0.74 14.70
C ARG A 135 -21.77 0.15 15.32
N SER A 136 -21.72 -1.10 15.77
CA SER A 136 -22.86 -1.74 16.45
C SER A 136 -23.22 -1.11 17.80
N THR A 137 -22.36 -0.26 18.36
CA THR A 137 -22.58 0.41 19.66
C THR A 137 -22.95 1.90 19.54
N LYS A 138 -22.90 2.46 18.32
CA LYS A 138 -22.98 3.91 18.08
C LYS A 138 -23.69 4.24 16.76
N GLU A 139 -24.61 5.19 16.83
CA GLU A 139 -25.55 5.46 15.75
C GLU A 139 -24.99 6.36 14.63
N PHE A 140 -24.01 7.21 14.94
CA PHE A 140 -23.39 8.11 13.98
C PHE A 140 -21.92 7.79 13.76
N VAL A 141 -21.44 8.10 12.56
CA VAL A 141 -20.02 7.94 12.20
C VAL A 141 -19.49 9.26 11.68
N LEU A 142 -18.37 9.72 12.22
CA LEU A 142 -17.53 10.75 11.59
C LEU A 142 -16.36 10.05 10.92
N LYS A 143 -16.35 10.05 9.59
CA LYS A 143 -15.23 9.56 8.79
C LYS A 143 -14.42 10.74 8.28
N THR A 144 -13.10 10.67 8.36
CA THR A 144 -12.20 11.69 7.82
C THR A 144 -10.87 11.07 7.36
N ASP A 145 -10.08 11.87 6.65
CA ASP A 145 -8.74 11.55 6.14
C ASP A 145 -7.86 12.79 6.36
N ILE A 146 -6.59 12.59 6.70
CA ILE A 146 -5.67 13.71 6.89
C ILE A 146 -5.21 14.26 5.54
N SER A 147 -5.47 15.54 5.29
CA SER A 147 -5.20 16.20 4.01
C SER A 147 -3.71 16.17 3.66
N SER A 148 -3.38 15.51 2.55
CA SER A 148 -2.01 15.44 2.01
C SER A 148 -0.97 15.04 3.08
N PHE A 149 -1.35 14.15 4.00
CA PHE A 149 -0.62 13.81 5.22
C PHE A 149 0.91 13.70 5.04
N PHE A 150 1.36 12.77 4.21
CA PHE A 150 2.78 12.54 3.94
C PHE A 150 3.52 13.79 3.41
N ASP A 151 2.86 14.61 2.59
CA ASP A 151 3.46 15.82 2.03
C ASP A 151 3.62 16.95 3.06
N ASN A 152 2.81 16.92 4.12
CA ASN A 152 2.69 17.99 5.11
C ASN A 152 3.40 17.68 6.43
N LEU A 153 4.01 16.50 6.59
CA LEU A 153 4.81 16.18 7.78
C LEU A 153 5.97 17.20 7.94
N ASP A 154 6.05 17.84 9.10
CA ASP A 154 7.14 18.77 9.41
C ASP A 154 8.43 17.99 9.65
N ARG A 155 9.38 18.13 8.72
CA ARG A 155 10.70 17.46 8.79
C ARG A 155 11.52 17.93 9.99
N SER A 156 11.46 19.22 10.32
CA SER A 156 12.23 19.80 11.43
C SER A 156 11.74 19.27 12.76
N GLN A 157 10.42 19.22 12.93
CA GLN A 157 9.78 18.63 14.11
C GLN A 157 10.11 17.14 14.22
N LEU A 158 9.96 16.36 13.14
CA LEU A 158 10.35 14.94 13.10
C LEU A 158 11.79 14.70 13.54
N ILE A 159 12.74 15.47 13.00
CA ILE A 159 14.16 15.31 13.33
C ILE A 159 14.42 15.66 14.81
N LYS A 160 13.76 16.69 15.34
CA LYS A 160 13.84 17.07 16.76
C LYS A 160 13.34 15.93 17.65
N ASP A 161 12.17 15.38 17.34
CA ASP A 161 11.56 14.31 18.13
C ASP A 161 12.35 13.00 18.03
N PHE A 162 12.87 12.68 16.84
CA PHE A 162 13.77 11.55 16.67
C PHE A 162 15.07 11.70 17.44
N ARG A 163 15.62 12.91 17.56
CA ARG A 163 16.84 13.14 18.34
C ARG A 163 16.60 12.88 19.83
N GLN A 164 15.39 13.15 20.32
CA GLN A 164 15.03 12.95 21.73
C GLN A 164 14.66 11.50 22.05
N THR A 165 14.14 10.74 21.08
CA THR A 165 13.58 9.41 21.30
C THR A 165 14.44 8.26 20.78
N LEU A 166 15.18 8.46 19.69
CA LEU A 166 15.97 7.40 19.07
C LEU A 166 17.39 7.36 19.60
N PRO A 167 17.99 6.16 19.71
CA PRO A 167 19.40 6.04 20.04
C PRO A 167 20.30 6.57 18.93
N LEU A 168 21.49 7.03 19.33
CA LEU A 168 22.49 7.65 18.45
C LEU A 168 23.04 6.71 17.37
N ASP A 169 22.90 5.38 17.51
CA ASP A 169 23.35 4.42 16.50
C ASP A 169 22.42 4.33 15.30
N ILE A 170 21.15 4.77 15.42
CA ILE A 170 20.18 4.76 14.30
C ILE A 170 19.61 6.14 13.96
N PHE A 171 19.74 7.15 14.83
CA PHE A 171 19.22 8.50 14.59
C PHE A 171 19.65 9.07 13.24
N TYR A 172 20.92 8.89 12.85
CA TYR A 172 21.44 9.42 11.57
C TYR A 172 20.74 8.81 10.34
N LEU A 173 20.24 7.56 10.44
CA LEU A 173 19.46 6.92 9.39
C LEU A 173 18.09 7.57 9.27
N PHE A 174 17.43 7.85 10.40
CA PHE A 174 16.15 8.54 10.45
C PHE A 174 16.27 9.99 9.96
N GLU A 175 17.33 10.69 10.34
CA GLU A 175 17.61 12.02 9.80
C GLU A 175 17.82 11.96 8.28
N SER A 176 18.58 10.98 7.79
CA SER A 176 18.84 10.80 6.36
C SER A 176 17.56 10.49 5.58
N ILE A 177 16.68 9.63 6.09
CA ILE A 177 15.46 9.23 5.35
C ILE A 177 14.40 10.34 5.33
N VAL A 178 14.27 11.14 6.40
CA VAL A 178 13.37 12.30 6.43
C VAL A 178 13.81 13.36 5.43
N LYS A 179 15.13 13.51 5.23
CA LYS A 179 15.73 14.45 4.26
C LYS A 179 15.78 13.90 2.83
N CYS A 180 15.33 12.67 2.56
CA CYS A 180 15.34 12.11 1.22
C CYS A 180 14.32 12.77 0.31
N ASP A 181 14.83 13.41 -0.73
CA ASP A 181 14.02 14.01 -1.79
C ASP A 181 14.06 13.20 -3.09
N PRO A 182 12.99 13.30 -3.90
CA PRO A 182 12.96 12.67 -5.20
C PRO A 182 13.97 13.33 -6.15
N LEU A 183 14.62 12.51 -6.97
CA LEU A 183 15.36 13.01 -8.12
C LEU A 183 14.40 13.62 -9.15
N ILE A 184 14.90 14.49 -10.02
CA ILE A 184 14.13 15.07 -11.13
C ILE A 184 14.60 14.40 -12.44
N PRO A 185 13.82 13.46 -13.01
CA PRO A 185 14.25 12.76 -14.21
C PRO A 185 14.33 13.70 -15.42
N LEU A 186 15.36 13.55 -16.24
CA LEU A 186 15.59 14.38 -17.42
C LEU A 186 14.53 14.16 -18.51
N ASP A 187 14.05 12.93 -18.64
CA ASP A 187 13.04 12.47 -19.60
C ASP A 187 11.60 12.88 -19.22
N TYR A 188 11.39 13.44 -18.03
CA TYR A 188 10.06 13.86 -17.60
C TYR A 188 9.64 15.18 -18.26
N SER A 189 8.34 15.28 -18.59
CA SER A 189 7.74 16.51 -19.10
C SER A 189 7.84 17.66 -18.09
N LYS A 190 7.78 18.91 -18.58
CA LYS A 190 7.88 20.13 -17.75
C LYS A 190 6.92 20.11 -16.55
N ASN A 191 5.66 19.73 -16.78
CA ASN A 191 4.64 19.67 -15.73
C ASN A 191 4.97 18.62 -14.66
N ARG A 192 5.54 17.47 -15.05
CA ARG A 192 5.98 16.44 -14.08
C ARG A 192 7.17 16.91 -13.26
N LYS A 193 8.14 17.60 -13.89
CA LYS A 193 9.29 18.17 -13.20
C LYS A 193 8.85 19.21 -12.16
N GLN A 194 7.94 20.11 -12.52
CA GLN A 194 7.37 21.10 -11.59
C GLN A 194 6.62 20.45 -10.43
N LEU A 195 5.84 19.40 -10.69
CA LEU A 195 5.18 18.63 -9.63
C LEU A 195 6.20 18.07 -8.64
N ILE A 196 7.28 17.44 -9.13
CA ILE A 196 8.32 16.86 -8.27
C ILE A 196 9.03 17.96 -7.47
N GLN A 197 9.43 19.05 -8.11
CA GLN A 197 10.09 20.20 -7.47
C GLN A 197 9.24 20.81 -6.36
N SER A 198 7.92 20.90 -6.54
CA SER A 198 7.01 21.43 -5.52
C SER A 198 6.99 20.63 -4.22
N LYS A 199 7.51 19.39 -4.24
CA LYS A 199 7.54 18.45 -3.13
C LYS A 199 8.91 18.30 -2.48
N SER A 200 9.97 18.81 -3.12
CA SER A 200 11.32 18.80 -2.56
C SER A 200 11.37 19.62 -1.26
N GLY A 201 12.11 19.14 -0.26
CA GLY A 201 12.26 19.82 1.03
C GLY A 201 11.09 19.67 2.00
N LYS A 202 9.99 19.01 1.60
CA LYS A 202 8.75 18.92 2.40
C LYS A 202 8.38 17.48 2.69
N GLY A 203 7.73 17.22 3.83
CA GLY A 203 7.09 15.95 4.11
C GLY A 203 8.01 14.73 4.10
N VAL A 204 7.40 13.55 4.19
CA VAL A 204 8.06 12.25 4.01
C VAL A 204 7.48 11.59 2.78
N ARG A 205 8.33 10.99 1.95
CA ARG A 205 7.90 10.51 0.64
C ARG A 205 7.20 9.15 0.73
N GLN A 206 6.09 8.99 0.00
CA GLN A 206 5.38 7.70 -0.09
C GLN A 206 6.20 6.70 -0.92
N GLY A 207 6.11 5.41 -0.59
CA GLY A 207 6.80 4.34 -1.31
C GLY A 207 8.08 3.81 -0.64
N MET A 208 8.51 4.45 0.45
CA MET A 208 9.62 3.93 1.26
C MET A 208 9.09 2.99 2.35
N PRO A 209 9.75 1.84 2.60
CA PRO A 209 9.35 0.94 3.68
C PRO A 209 9.21 1.59 5.06
N LEU A 210 10.05 2.59 5.40
CA LEU A 210 9.99 3.29 6.70
C LEU A 210 8.91 4.36 6.79
N SER A 211 8.35 4.85 5.67
CA SER A 211 7.40 5.96 5.69
C SER A 211 6.19 5.73 6.60
N PRO A 212 5.55 4.54 6.62
CA PRO A 212 4.44 4.27 7.54
C PRO A 212 4.85 4.35 9.03
N LEU A 213 6.04 3.87 9.38
CA LEU A 213 6.54 3.92 10.76
C LEU A 213 6.82 5.36 11.20
N ILE A 214 7.38 6.17 10.31
CA ILE A 214 7.62 7.61 10.56
C ILE A 214 6.29 8.36 10.71
N ALA A 215 5.31 8.05 9.86
CA ALA A 215 3.96 8.59 9.96
C ALA A 215 3.29 8.23 11.30
N SER A 216 3.40 6.98 11.73
CA SER A 216 2.83 6.53 13.00
C SER A 216 3.52 7.18 14.20
N PHE A 217 4.84 7.35 14.14
CA PHE A 217 5.59 8.11 15.15
C PHE A 217 5.07 9.55 15.26
N TYR A 218 4.90 10.24 14.14
CA TYR A 218 4.42 11.63 14.12
C TYR A 218 3.04 11.80 14.74
N LEU A 219 2.16 10.81 14.60
CA LEU A 219 0.81 10.81 15.16
C LEU A 219 0.71 10.17 16.55
N SER A 220 1.81 9.73 17.16
CA SER A 220 1.76 8.99 18.43
C SER A 220 1.18 9.82 19.59
N GLU A 221 1.55 11.09 19.72
CA GLU A 221 0.98 11.98 20.74
C GLU A 221 -0.50 12.30 20.48
N PHE A 222 -0.87 12.42 19.22
CA PHE A 222 -2.26 12.59 18.80
C PHE A 222 -3.10 11.36 19.16
N ASP A 223 -2.58 10.14 18.94
CA ASP A 223 -3.23 8.90 19.34
C ASP A 223 -3.40 8.81 20.87
N GLU A 224 -2.37 9.18 21.64
CA GLU A 224 -2.46 9.23 23.09
C GLU A 224 -3.49 10.27 23.58
N TRP A 225 -3.60 11.40 22.89
CA TRP A 225 -4.66 12.37 23.14
C TRP A 225 -6.05 11.78 22.85
N LEU A 226 -6.24 11.10 21.72
CA LEU A 226 -7.49 10.41 21.38
C LEU A 226 -7.89 9.37 22.42
N LYS A 227 -6.92 8.58 22.90
CA LYS A 227 -7.11 7.60 23.99
C LYS A 227 -7.55 8.27 25.28
N ARG A 228 -6.89 9.36 25.69
CA ARG A 228 -7.26 10.14 26.91
C ARG A 228 -8.67 10.72 26.82
N LYS A 229 -9.08 11.15 25.62
CA LYS A 229 -10.46 11.61 25.34
C LYS A 229 -11.49 10.48 25.32
N LYS A 230 -11.04 9.22 25.34
CA LYS A 230 -11.88 8.01 25.29
C LYS A 230 -12.76 7.92 24.04
N TYR A 231 -12.31 8.51 22.93
CA TYR A 231 -13.04 8.44 21.67
C TYR A 231 -13.09 7.01 21.14
N LYS A 232 -14.29 6.59 20.73
CA LYS A 232 -14.53 5.32 20.05
C LYS A 232 -14.13 5.48 18.58
N HIS A 233 -12.88 5.15 18.27
CA HIS A 233 -12.31 5.39 16.95
C HIS A 233 -11.41 4.25 16.47
N VAL A 234 -11.17 4.25 15.17
CA VAL A 234 -10.15 3.45 14.50
C VAL A 234 -9.32 4.38 13.62
N ARG A 235 -7.99 4.26 13.73
CA ARG A 235 -7.03 4.91 12.84
C ARG A 235 -6.28 3.87 12.03
N TYR A 236 -6.15 4.09 10.73
CA TYR A 236 -5.32 3.29 9.84
C TYR A 236 -4.52 4.25 8.95
N ALA A 237 -3.26 4.47 9.27
CA ALA A 237 -2.45 5.54 8.69
C ALA A 237 -3.17 6.91 8.78
N ASP A 238 -3.49 7.53 7.64
CA ASP A 238 -4.20 8.82 7.53
C ASP A 238 -5.73 8.69 7.53
N ASP A 239 -6.29 7.48 7.41
CA ASP A 239 -7.73 7.23 7.51
C ASP A 239 -8.17 7.18 8.98
N LEU A 240 -9.19 7.97 9.33
CA LEU A 240 -9.76 8.09 10.67
C LEU A 240 -11.28 7.87 10.61
N ILE A 241 -11.79 7.05 11.52
CA ILE A 241 -13.23 6.82 11.67
C ILE A 241 -13.62 6.81 13.14
N PHE A 242 -14.59 7.65 13.50
CA PHE A 242 -15.11 7.84 14.84
C PHE A 242 -16.56 7.40 14.90
N PHE A 243 -16.95 6.78 16.00
CA PHE A 243 -18.28 6.23 16.26
C PHE A 243 -18.90 6.96 17.44
N LEU A 244 -20.03 7.64 17.21
CA LEU A 244 -20.58 8.67 18.07
C LEU A 244 -22.11 8.52 18.19
N ASP A 245 -22.69 9.18 19.20
CA ASP A 245 -24.10 9.04 19.56
C ASP A 245 -25.01 10.01 18.79
N SER A 246 -24.49 11.15 18.33
CA SER A 246 -25.28 12.14 17.60
C SER A 246 -24.48 12.90 16.54
N LYS A 247 -25.20 13.57 15.64
CA LYS A 247 -24.61 14.45 14.62
C LYS A 247 -23.86 15.63 15.26
N GLU A 248 -24.42 16.23 16.29
CA GLU A 248 -23.82 17.36 17.02
C GLU A 248 -22.51 16.92 17.69
N GLN A 249 -22.47 15.69 18.21
CA GLN A 249 -21.24 15.12 18.75
C GLN A 249 -20.19 14.93 17.64
N CYS A 250 -20.58 14.48 16.44
CA CYS A 250 -19.68 14.40 15.29
C CYS A 250 -19.08 15.77 14.93
N GLU A 251 -19.89 16.82 14.90
CA GLU A 251 -19.43 18.18 14.60
C GLU A 251 -18.48 18.71 15.67
N SER A 252 -18.80 18.48 16.96
CA SER A 252 -17.94 18.86 18.08
C SER A 252 -16.59 18.12 18.06
N VAL A 253 -16.61 16.80 17.86
CA VAL A 253 -15.39 15.99 17.77
C VAL A 253 -14.55 16.39 16.55
N PHE A 254 -15.19 16.70 15.42
CA PHE A 254 -14.48 17.20 14.24
C PHE A 254 -13.66 18.46 14.56
N LEU A 255 -14.26 19.45 15.24
CA LEU A 255 -13.58 20.69 15.61
C LEU A 255 -12.40 20.44 16.58
N GLU A 256 -12.58 19.56 17.57
CA GLU A 256 -11.49 19.21 18.48
C GLU A 256 -10.33 18.53 17.76
N VAL A 257 -10.64 17.55 16.90
CA VAL A 257 -9.64 16.79 16.14
C VAL A 257 -8.92 17.71 15.14
N GLU A 258 -9.67 18.57 14.44
CA GLU A 258 -9.10 19.56 13.51
C GLU A 258 -8.11 20.47 14.25
N GLN A 259 -8.48 20.98 15.43
CA GLN A 259 -7.61 21.84 16.22
C GLN A 259 -6.35 21.10 16.72
N GLN A 260 -6.46 19.83 17.15
CA GLN A 260 -5.30 19.06 17.57
C GLN A 260 -4.35 18.77 16.41
N LEU A 261 -4.87 18.40 15.24
CA LEU A 261 -4.05 18.18 14.06
C LEU A 261 -3.38 19.47 13.59
N LYS A 262 -4.07 20.62 13.70
CA LYS A 262 -3.51 21.93 13.39
C LYS A 262 -2.29 22.28 14.25
N ASN A 263 -2.29 21.87 15.53
CA ASN A 263 -1.14 22.09 16.43
C ASN A 263 0.14 21.39 15.94
N ILE A 264 0.01 20.32 15.14
CA ILE A 264 1.11 19.58 14.52
C ILE A 264 1.18 19.82 12.99
N GLN A 265 0.68 20.96 12.52
CA GLN A 265 0.71 21.41 11.11
C GLN A 265 -0.02 20.48 10.12
N LEU A 266 -0.97 19.70 10.60
CA LEU A 266 -1.85 18.87 9.78
C LEU A 266 -3.24 19.49 9.69
N SER A 267 -4.02 19.07 8.70
CA SER A 267 -5.36 19.59 8.47
C SER A 267 -6.33 18.52 8.00
N LEU A 268 -7.61 18.74 8.28
CA LEU A 268 -8.71 17.92 7.79
C LEU A 268 -9.43 18.62 6.63
N PRO A 269 -9.97 17.85 5.67
CA PRO A 269 -10.97 18.37 4.76
C PRO A 269 -12.21 18.82 5.54
N ARG A 270 -12.91 19.83 5.03
CA ARG A 270 -14.20 20.25 5.62
C ARG A 270 -15.24 19.13 5.51
N ILE A 271 -16.17 19.12 6.45
CA ILE A 271 -17.36 18.27 6.41
C ILE A 271 -18.19 18.64 5.17
N ASP A 272 -18.34 17.69 4.26
CA ASP A 272 -19.17 17.80 3.06
C ASP A 272 -19.47 16.38 2.57
N GLN A 273 -20.69 16.10 2.11
CA GLN A 273 -21.07 14.78 1.59
C GLN A 273 -20.20 14.32 0.39
N LYS A 274 -19.60 15.25 -0.35
CA LYS A 274 -18.69 14.98 -1.47
C LYS A 274 -17.22 15.01 -1.07
N SER A 275 -16.91 15.40 0.17
CA SER A 275 -15.57 15.42 0.74
C SER A 275 -15.18 14.03 1.26
N LYS A 276 -13.90 13.87 1.63
CA LYS A 276 -13.43 12.72 2.41
C LYS A 276 -13.90 12.76 3.87
N THR A 277 -14.25 13.95 4.35
CA THR A 277 -14.80 14.16 5.70
C THR A 277 -16.32 14.15 5.64
N GLN A 278 -16.93 13.14 6.25
CA GLN A 278 -18.36 12.89 6.17
C GLN A 278 -18.92 12.50 7.54
N ILE A 279 -20.13 12.99 7.83
CA ILE A 279 -20.96 12.47 8.92
C ILE A 279 -21.97 11.51 8.31
N ILE A 280 -21.92 10.25 8.71
CA ILE A 280 -22.82 9.20 8.26
C ILE A 280 -23.86 8.95 9.34
N ALA A 281 -25.12 9.01 8.94
CA ALA A 281 -26.29 8.84 9.79
C ALA A 281 -26.50 7.36 10.17
N PRO A 282 -27.46 7.05 11.07
CA PRO A 282 -27.82 5.69 11.41
C PRO A 282 -28.25 4.90 10.17
N TYR A 283 -27.93 3.61 10.14
CA TYR A 283 -28.26 2.67 9.05
C TYR A 283 -27.69 2.98 7.65
N GLN A 284 -27.07 4.15 7.46
CA GLN A 284 -26.40 4.50 6.21
C GLN A 284 -25.07 3.75 6.07
N PRO A 285 -24.71 3.32 4.85
CA PRO A 285 -23.46 2.61 4.61
C PRO A 285 -22.27 3.56 4.73
N VAL A 286 -21.14 3.07 5.25
CA VAL A 286 -19.87 3.80 5.28
C VAL A 286 -18.76 3.00 4.61
N THR A 287 -18.17 3.54 3.54
CA THR A 287 -16.98 2.96 2.93
C THR A 287 -15.77 3.22 3.82
N PHE A 288 -15.08 2.17 4.26
CA PHE A 288 -13.84 2.29 5.04
C PHE A 288 -12.86 1.19 4.62
N LEU A 289 -11.61 1.61 4.36
CA LEU A 289 -10.52 0.72 3.93
C LEU A 289 -10.87 -0.20 2.76
N GLY A 290 -11.77 0.21 1.84
CA GLY A 290 -12.12 -0.53 0.63
C GLY A 290 -13.32 -1.48 0.73
N LEU A 291 -14.01 -1.54 1.87
CA LEU A 291 -15.30 -2.23 2.03
C LEU A 291 -16.37 -1.22 2.49
N ASP A 292 -17.64 -1.53 2.24
CA ASP A 292 -18.80 -0.77 2.71
C ASP A 292 -19.38 -1.45 3.95
N LEU A 293 -19.40 -0.75 5.09
CA LEU A 293 -20.08 -1.21 6.31
C LEU A 293 -21.55 -0.82 6.21
N SER A 294 -22.41 -1.81 5.96
CA SER A 294 -23.85 -1.61 5.73
C SER A 294 -24.66 -2.34 6.79
N TYR A 295 -25.86 -1.83 7.07
CA TYR A 295 -26.81 -2.46 8.00
C TYR A 295 -27.81 -3.33 7.23
N GLU A 296 -27.79 -4.64 7.46
CA GLU A 296 -28.73 -5.60 6.88
C GLU A 296 -29.01 -6.71 7.90
N ASN A 297 -30.23 -7.26 7.91
CA ASN A 297 -30.62 -8.35 8.82
C ASN A 297 -30.31 -8.05 10.31
N GLU A 298 -30.59 -6.82 10.74
CA GLU A 298 -30.39 -6.36 12.13
C GLU A 298 -28.94 -6.27 12.60
N GLU A 299 -27.96 -6.36 11.70
CA GLU A 299 -26.55 -6.23 12.03
C GLU A 299 -25.74 -5.45 10.98
N TYR A 300 -24.61 -4.89 11.41
CA TYR A 300 -23.64 -4.26 10.52
C TYR A 300 -22.66 -5.28 9.95
N ASN A 301 -22.49 -5.30 8.63
CA ASN A 301 -21.57 -6.19 7.94
C ASN A 301 -20.75 -5.46 6.87
N TRP A 302 -19.58 -6.02 6.53
CA TRP A 302 -18.71 -5.49 5.49
C TRP A 302 -19.07 -6.07 4.14
N TYR A 303 -19.36 -5.23 3.17
CA TYR A 303 -19.71 -5.61 1.80
C TYR A 303 -18.67 -5.09 0.82
N ILE A 304 -18.42 -5.87 -0.22
CA ILE A 304 -17.53 -5.50 -1.32
C ILE A 304 -18.29 -4.53 -2.23
N PRO A 305 -17.80 -3.30 -2.42
CA PRO A 305 -18.46 -2.32 -3.26
C PRO A 305 -18.54 -2.79 -4.72
N SER A 306 -19.65 -2.51 -5.40
CA SER A 306 -19.88 -2.97 -6.79
C SER A 306 -18.80 -2.51 -7.78
N HIS A 307 -18.25 -1.31 -7.58
CA HIS A 307 -17.21 -0.75 -8.44
C HIS A 307 -15.87 -1.52 -8.36
N ILE A 308 -15.64 -2.32 -7.32
CA ILE A 308 -14.44 -3.16 -7.21
C ILE A 308 -14.43 -4.23 -8.30
N ILE A 309 -15.59 -4.82 -8.61
CA ILE A 309 -15.71 -5.78 -9.72
C ILE A 309 -15.34 -5.09 -11.02
N ALA A 310 -15.90 -3.91 -11.30
CA ALA A 310 -15.59 -3.15 -12.51
C ALA A 310 -14.08 -2.86 -12.65
N ASN A 311 -13.37 -2.57 -11.55
CA ASN A 311 -11.92 -2.40 -11.58
C ASN A 311 -11.16 -3.68 -11.97
N VAL A 312 -11.64 -4.84 -11.53
CA VAL A 312 -11.09 -6.13 -11.95
C VAL A 312 -11.38 -6.38 -13.42
N GLU A 313 -12.63 -6.15 -13.86
CA GLU A 313 -13.01 -6.29 -15.27
C GLU A 313 -12.11 -5.43 -16.17
N ASP A 314 -11.94 -4.15 -15.85
CA ASP A 314 -11.05 -3.24 -16.57
C ASP A 314 -9.60 -3.78 -16.67
N SER A 315 -9.09 -4.30 -15.55
CA SER A 315 -7.73 -4.85 -15.46
C SER A 315 -7.55 -6.11 -16.31
N LEU A 316 -8.57 -6.97 -16.35
CA LEU A 316 -8.57 -8.20 -17.15
C LEU A 316 -8.79 -7.92 -18.64
N VAL A 317 -9.68 -6.99 -18.97
CA VAL A 317 -9.92 -6.54 -20.36
C VAL A 317 -8.64 -5.95 -20.96
N GLU A 318 -7.84 -5.20 -20.20
CA GLU A 318 -6.55 -4.68 -20.70
C GLU A 318 -5.62 -5.82 -21.16
N LEU A 319 -5.65 -6.96 -20.46
CA LEU A 319 -4.87 -8.16 -20.78
C LEU A 319 -5.44 -8.98 -21.94
N THR A 320 -6.61 -8.65 -22.49
CA THR A 320 -7.14 -9.29 -23.72
C THR A 320 -6.53 -8.71 -25.01
N SER A 321 -5.87 -7.55 -24.91
CA SER A 321 -5.24 -6.88 -26.04
C SER A 321 -3.89 -7.51 -26.37
N ILE A 322 -3.86 -8.27 -27.47
CA ILE A 322 -2.66 -8.96 -27.95
C ILE A 322 -1.52 -7.97 -28.25
N SER A 323 -1.83 -6.86 -28.92
CA SER A 323 -0.83 -5.83 -29.26
C SER A 323 -0.17 -5.23 -28.02
N LYS A 324 -0.94 -4.89 -26.98
CA LYS A 324 -0.41 -4.41 -25.69
C LYS A 324 0.42 -5.47 -24.97
N ASN A 325 0.00 -6.73 -25.02
CA ASN A 325 0.73 -7.83 -24.39
C ASN A 325 2.08 -8.09 -25.06
N ILE A 326 2.15 -8.00 -26.39
CA ILE A 326 3.41 -8.09 -27.15
C ILE A 326 4.37 -6.97 -26.75
N GLN A 327 3.89 -5.72 -26.66
CA GLN A 327 4.69 -4.59 -26.18
C GLN A 327 5.23 -4.81 -24.76
N LYS A 328 4.44 -5.46 -23.89
CA LYS A 328 4.83 -5.85 -22.52
C LYS A 328 5.65 -7.15 -22.44
N LYS A 329 6.00 -7.77 -23.58
CA LYS A 329 6.71 -9.06 -23.67
C LYS A 329 6.01 -10.21 -22.90
N LEU A 330 4.68 -10.21 -22.89
CA LEU A 330 3.87 -11.23 -22.25
C LEU A 330 3.48 -12.33 -23.24
N THR A 331 3.77 -13.59 -22.89
CA THR A 331 3.24 -14.76 -23.60
C THR A 331 1.81 -15.06 -23.17
N PHE A 332 1.09 -15.94 -23.87
CA PHE A 332 -0.27 -16.36 -23.46
C PHE A 332 -0.30 -16.93 -22.05
N SER A 333 0.58 -17.91 -21.76
CA SER A 333 0.69 -18.48 -20.41
C SER A 333 1.01 -17.42 -19.34
N LYS A 334 1.94 -16.49 -19.61
CA LYS A 334 2.23 -15.37 -18.68
C LYS A 334 1.03 -14.44 -18.51
N THR A 335 0.27 -14.19 -19.56
CA THR A 335 -0.93 -13.34 -19.55
C THR A 335 -2.02 -13.98 -18.71
N ILE A 336 -2.29 -15.27 -18.91
CA ILE A 336 -3.33 -15.98 -18.16
C ILE A 336 -2.94 -16.13 -16.69
N ASN A 337 -1.69 -16.48 -16.39
CA ASN A 337 -1.19 -16.47 -15.01
C ASN A 337 -1.35 -15.07 -14.40
N ARG A 338 -1.05 -13.99 -15.15
CA ARG A 338 -1.27 -12.62 -14.66
C ARG A 338 -2.75 -12.33 -14.34
N MET A 339 -3.68 -12.80 -15.16
CA MET A 339 -5.12 -12.69 -14.90
C MET A 339 -5.50 -13.44 -13.62
N GLU A 340 -5.00 -14.65 -13.42
CA GLU A 340 -5.22 -15.46 -12.22
C GLU A 340 -4.68 -14.77 -10.97
N GLN A 341 -3.46 -14.23 -11.02
CA GLN A 341 -2.88 -13.47 -9.91
C GLN A 341 -3.70 -12.22 -9.55
N ILE A 342 -4.33 -11.56 -10.53
CA ILE A 342 -5.25 -10.45 -10.25
C ILE A 342 -6.47 -10.96 -9.48
N VAL A 343 -7.12 -12.01 -9.97
CA VAL A 343 -8.31 -12.60 -9.33
C VAL A 343 -8.01 -13.06 -7.91
N LEU A 344 -6.96 -13.86 -7.72
CA LEU A 344 -6.55 -14.36 -6.40
C LEU A 344 -6.18 -13.21 -5.46
N GLY A 345 -5.50 -12.17 -5.95
CA GLY A 345 -5.15 -10.99 -5.17
C GLY A 345 -6.39 -10.28 -4.63
N TYR A 346 -7.38 -10.00 -5.49
CA TYR A 346 -8.64 -9.38 -5.06
C TYR A 346 -9.41 -10.29 -4.10
N ALA A 347 -9.54 -11.59 -4.39
CA ALA A 347 -10.24 -12.54 -3.52
C ALA A 347 -9.60 -12.64 -2.12
N HIS A 348 -8.28 -12.51 -2.01
CA HIS A 348 -7.58 -12.48 -0.73
C HIS A 348 -7.77 -11.16 0.03
N CYS A 349 -7.75 -10.02 -0.67
CA CYS A 349 -7.89 -8.69 -0.05
C CYS A 349 -9.25 -8.43 0.61
N TYR A 350 -10.29 -9.12 0.17
CA TYR A 350 -11.67 -8.93 0.64
C TYR A 350 -12.25 -10.17 1.34
N LYS A 351 -11.37 -11.07 1.82
CA LYS A 351 -11.77 -12.34 2.45
C LYS A 351 -12.57 -12.19 3.75
N ASP A 352 -12.58 -10.99 4.32
CA ASP A 352 -13.26 -10.56 5.54
C ASP A 352 -14.61 -9.87 5.29
N ALA A 353 -15.09 -9.86 4.04
CA ALA A 353 -16.44 -9.42 3.71
C ALA A 353 -17.50 -10.47 4.12
N GLU A 354 -18.76 -10.03 4.17
CA GLU A 354 -19.95 -10.84 4.43
C GLU A 354 -19.98 -12.07 3.50
N SER A 355 -20.36 -13.22 4.04
CA SER A 355 -20.18 -14.53 3.42
C SER A 355 -20.90 -14.67 2.07
N LYS A 356 -22.15 -14.21 1.97
CA LYS A 356 -22.93 -14.28 0.74
C LYS A 356 -22.39 -13.32 -0.32
N ASN A 357 -22.07 -12.08 0.06
CA ASN A 357 -21.44 -11.08 -0.79
C ASN A 357 -20.07 -11.53 -1.30
N LEU A 358 -19.25 -12.14 -0.45
CA LEU A 358 -17.96 -12.71 -0.80
C LEU A 358 -18.09 -13.88 -1.79
N LYS A 359 -19.09 -14.76 -1.60
CA LYS A 359 -19.35 -15.87 -2.52
C LYS A 359 -19.78 -15.36 -3.90
N ASP A 360 -20.72 -14.42 -3.95
CA ASP A 360 -21.14 -13.76 -5.20
C ASP A 360 -19.96 -13.07 -5.89
N PHE A 361 -19.16 -12.31 -5.13
CA PHE A 361 -17.96 -11.67 -5.65
C PHE A 361 -16.98 -12.67 -6.26
N ARG A 362 -16.67 -13.77 -5.58
CA ARG A 362 -15.77 -14.82 -6.11
C ARG A 362 -16.31 -15.45 -7.39
N ASN A 363 -17.61 -15.74 -7.45
CA ASN A 363 -18.24 -16.27 -8.66
C ASN A 363 -18.08 -15.29 -9.83
N ARG A 364 -18.40 -14.01 -9.61
CA ARG A 364 -18.23 -12.97 -10.63
C ARG A 364 -16.78 -12.81 -11.07
N LEU A 365 -15.81 -12.91 -10.16
CA LEU A 365 -14.38 -12.89 -10.52
C LEU A 365 -14.02 -14.05 -11.46
N CYS A 366 -14.47 -15.27 -11.16
CA CYS A 366 -14.27 -16.45 -12.00
C CYS A 366 -14.92 -16.29 -13.38
N ASP A 367 -16.15 -15.75 -13.43
CA ASP A 367 -16.86 -15.50 -14.67
C ASP A 367 -16.16 -14.44 -15.52
N THR A 368 -15.72 -13.34 -14.91
CA THR A 368 -14.95 -12.28 -15.59
C THR A 368 -13.63 -12.81 -16.13
N GLN A 369 -12.90 -13.62 -15.34
CA GLN A 369 -11.66 -14.24 -15.79
C GLN A 369 -11.89 -15.14 -17.01
N SER A 370 -12.92 -16.00 -16.93
CA SER A 370 -13.29 -16.91 -18.02
C SER A 370 -13.67 -16.13 -19.28
N ARG A 371 -14.46 -15.05 -19.16
CA ARG A 371 -14.80 -14.15 -20.27
C ARG A 371 -13.54 -13.51 -20.87
N ALA A 372 -12.62 -13.00 -20.05
CA ALA A 372 -11.40 -12.38 -20.52
C ALA A 372 -10.48 -13.36 -21.26
N ILE A 373 -10.32 -14.59 -20.74
CA ILE A 373 -9.57 -15.65 -21.42
C ILE A 373 -10.22 -15.99 -22.76
N ASN A 374 -11.55 -16.15 -22.80
CA ASN A 374 -12.28 -16.43 -24.04
C ASN A 374 -12.08 -15.29 -25.06
N MET A 375 -12.14 -14.03 -24.64
CA MET A 375 -11.88 -12.87 -25.52
C MET A 375 -10.45 -12.87 -26.05
N LEU A 376 -9.46 -13.17 -25.20
CA LEU A 376 -8.05 -13.25 -25.60
C LEU A 376 -7.83 -14.26 -26.74
N PHE A 377 -8.48 -15.42 -26.69
CA PHE A 377 -8.40 -16.45 -27.75
C PHE A 377 -9.29 -16.14 -28.95
N LYS A 378 -10.47 -15.54 -28.73
CA LYS A 378 -11.36 -15.12 -29.82
C LYS A 378 -10.69 -14.09 -30.74
N ASN A 379 -9.83 -13.23 -30.20
CA ASN A 379 -9.01 -12.29 -30.97
C ASN A 379 -8.00 -13.00 -31.91
N LEU A 380 -7.77 -14.30 -31.74
CA LEU A 380 -6.99 -15.15 -32.64
C LEU A 380 -7.86 -16.03 -33.57
N GLY A 381 -9.19 -15.88 -33.54
CA GLY A 381 -10.12 -16.78 -34.23
C GLY A 381 -10.28 -18.15 -33.55
N ILE A 382 -9.80 -18.32 -32.32
CA ILE A 382 -9.90 -19.58 -31.58
C ILE A 382 -11.10 -19.51 -30.63
N ASP A 383 -12.08 -20.39 -30.85
CA ASP A 383 -13.18 -20.61 -29.90
C ASP A 383 -12.77 -21.64 -28.85
N ILE A 384 -12.24 -21.16 -27.72
CA ILE A 384 -11.74 -22.01 -26.64
C ILE A 384 -12.83 -22.87 -25.96
N SER A 385 -14.12 -22.55 -26.17
CA SER A 385 -15.23 -23.38 -25.67
C SER A 385 -15.36 -24.69 -26.44
N LYS A 386 -14.87 -24.73 -27.69
CA LYS A 386 -14.90 -25.90 -28.59
C LYS A 386 -13.59 -26.69 -28.56
N VAL A 387 -12.59 -26.24 -27.81
CA VAL A 387 -11.29 -26.90 -27.69
C VAL A 387 -11.40 -28.03 -26.67
N GLN A 388 -10.92 -29.22 -27.06
CA GLN A 388 -10.83 -30.41 -26.19
C GLN A 388 -10.11 -30.06 -24.87
N PRO A 389 -10.55 -30.62 -23.72
CA PRO A 389 -10.01 -30.29 -22.40
C PRO A 389 -8.48 -30.36 -22.32
N ASP A 390 -7.86 -31.41 -22.87
CA ASP A 390 -6.40 -31.60 -22.81
C ASP A 390 -5.62 -30.51 -23.59
N HIS A 391 -6.15 -30.10 -24.74
CA HIS A 391 -5.59 -29.00 -25.53
C HIS A 391 -5.83 -27.64 -24.89
N LYS A 392 -6.97 -27.46 -24.20
CA LYS A 392 -7.29 -26.26 -23.44
C LYS A 392 -6.33 -26.10 -22.26
N SER A 393 -6.05 -27.18 -21.54
CA SER A 393 -5.08 -27.21 -20.44
C SER A 393 -3.67 -26.81 -20.91
N TYR A 394 -3.28 -27.23 -22.12
CA TYR A 394 -2.02 -26.81 -22.73
C TYR A 394 -2.00 -25.32 -23.13
N LEU A 395 -3.04 -24.85 -23.81
CA LEU A 395 -3.16 -23.44 -24.25
C LEU A 395 -3.15 -22.46 -23.07
N ILE A 396 -3.71 -22.89 -21.93
CA ILE A 396 -3.75 -22.12 -20.69
C ILE A 396 -2.45 -22.27 -19.89
N GLY A 397 -1.55 -23.17 -20.30
CA GLY A 397 -0.24 -23.38 -19.67
C GLY A 397 -0.29 -24.19 -18.38
N THR A 398 -1.35 -24.97 -18.18
CA THR A 398 -1.58 -25.85 -17.01
C THR A 398 -1.12 -27.29 -17.23
N SER A 399 -0.81 -27.68 -18.46
CA SER A 399 -0.27 -29.00 -18.82
C SER A 399 0.73 -28.93 -19.98
N LYS A 400 1.49 -30.01 -20.20
CA LYS A 400 2.32 -30.19 -21.41
C LYS A 400 1.45 -30.54 -22.62
N LEU A 401 1.96 -30.29 -23.83
CA LEU A 401 1.25 -30.56 -25.08
C LEU A 401 0.84 -32.05 -25.10
N PRO A 402 -0.46 -32.38 -25.17
CA PRO A 402 -0.87 -33.77 -25.32
C PRO A 402 -0.34 -34.30 -26.67
N PRO A 403 0.01 -35.61 -26.76
CA PRO A 403 0.51 -36.17 -27.99
C PRO A 403 -0.53 -36.02 -29.10
N LEU A 404 -0.09 -35.49 -30.25
CA LEU A 404 -0.93 -35.40 -31.45
C LEU A 404 -1.39 -36.82 -31.81
N LYS A 405 -2.67 -37.13 -31.58
CA LYS A 405 -3.27 -38.33 -32.18
C LYS A 405 -3.24 -38.10 -33.68
N LYS A 406 -2.40 -38.87 -34.39
CA LYS A 406 -2.45 -38.98 -35.84
C LYS A 406 -3.87 -39.41 -36.22
N THR A 407 -4.67 -38.50 -36.75
CA THR A 407 -5.90 -38.86 -37.45
C THR A 407 -5.49 -39.65 -38.68
N LYS A 408 -6.01 -40.89 -38.79
CA LYS A 408 -5.95 -41.69 -40.00
C LYS A 408 -6.82 -41.09 -41.08
#